data_AF-A0A2N5XC88-F1
#
_entry.id   AF-A0A2N5XC88-F1
#
_cell.length_a   1.000
_cell.length_b   1.000
_cell.length_c   1.000
_cell.angle_alpha   90.00
_cell.angle_beta   90.00
_cell.angle_gamma   90.00
#
_symmetry.space_group_name_H-M   'P 1'
#
loop_
_entity.id
_entity.type
_entity.pdbx_description
1 polymer ?
#
loop_
_entity_poly.entity_id
_entity_poly.type
_entity_poly.pdbx_seq_one_letter_code
_entity_poly.pdbx_strand_id
1 'polypeptide(L)'
;MERGLHMTGVRITTGRLWRRLLTRAGQVLLRNGRLVLLTSRGVEIDGAPVHRVRVRESLRAGRRCVRFVLNGSRYVVDLGRGPGPSA
;
A
#
# COMPACT_ATOMS: atom_id res chain seq x y z
N MET A 1 19.16 13.42 3.83
CA MET A 1 17.81 13.62 3.26
C MET A 1 17.30 12.25 2.85
N GLU A 2 16.51 11.59 3.71
CA GLU A 2 15.92 10.30 3.35
C GLU A 2 14.71 10.53 2.45
N ARG A 3 14.82 10.11 1.18
CA ARG A 3 13.70 10.19 0.23
C ARG A 3 12.68 9.12 0.57
N GLY A 4 11.74 9.47 1.45
CA GLY A 4 10.60 8.62 1.78
C GLY A 4 9.58 8.61 0.65
N LEU A 5 9.12 7.41 0.27
CA LEU A 5 8.05 7.25 -0.71
C LEU A 5 6.71 7.48 0.01
N HIS A 6 5.95 8.48 -0.44
CA HIS A 6 4.61 8.76 0.08
C HIS A 6 3.58 8.76 -1.05
N MET A 7 2.56 7.92 -0.94
CA MET A 7 1.47 7.82 -1.90
C MET A 7 0.14 8.02 -1.18
N THR A 8 -0.71 8.91 -1.68
CA THR A 8 -2.05 9.16 -1.14
C THR A 8 -3.12 8.69 -2.13
N GLY A 9 -4.39 8.64 -1.71
CA GLY A 9 -5.50 8.29 -2.62
C GLY A 9 -5.52 6.84 -3.13
N VAL A 10 -4.64 5.98 -2.62
CA VAL A 10 -4.59 4.56 -2.98
C VAL A 10 -5.79 3.80 -2.44
N ARG A 11 -6.24 2.80 -3.19
CA ARG A 11 -7.27 1.86 -2.74
C ARG A 11 -6.61 0.57 -2.30
N ILE A 12 -6.61 0.31 -1.00
CA ILE A 12 -6.09 -0.93 -0.40
C ILE A 12 -7.22 -1.97 -0.32
N THR A 13 -6.99 -3.15 -0.88
CA THR A 13 -7.88 -4.32 -0.74
C THR A 13 -7.13 -5.46 -0.07
N THR A 14 -7.68 -6.04 1.00
CA THR A 14 -7.06 -7.17 1.71
C THR A 14 -7.43 -8.50 1.05
N GLY A 15 -6.42 -9.34 0.78
CA GLY A 15 -6.57 -10.62 0.08
C GLY A 15 -7.10 -11.80 0.90
N ARG A 16 -7.51 -11.59 2.16
CA ARG A 16 -8.01 -12.67 3.04
C ARG A 16 -9.52 -12.94 2.90
N LEU A 17 -10.33 -11.95 2.52
CA LEU A 17 -11.79 -12.12 2.44
C LEU A 17 -12.36 -11.23 1.34
N TRP A 18 -12.86 -11.82 0.26
CA TRP A 18 -13.43 -11.10 -0.89
C TRP A 18 -14.77 -10.38 -0.58
N ARG A 19 -15.16 -10.13 0.68
CA ARG A 19 -16.48 -9.55 0.98
C ARG A 19 -16.61 -8.53 2.12
N ARG A 20 -15.61 -8.23 2.97
CA ARG A 20 -15.92 -7.42 4.17
C ARG A 20 -14.94 -6.37 4.72
N LEU A 21 -13.77 -6.14 4.16
CA LEU A 21 -12.94 -5.00 4.58
C LEU A 21 -12.36 -4.27 3.37
N LEU A 22 -13.22 -3.51 2.70
CA LEU A 22 -12.80 -2.40 1.86
C LEU A 22 -12.47 -1.23 2.78
N THR A 23 -11.32 -1.25 3.44
CA THR A 23 -10.83 -0.01 4.05
C THR A 23 -10.54 0.95 2.90
N ARG A 24 -11.38 1.99 2.76
CA ARG A 24 -11.06 3.18 1.95
C ARG A 24 -9.87 3.87 2.63
N ALA A 25 -8.71 3.29 2.45
CA ALA A 25 -7.46 3.69 3.03
C ALA A 25 -6.47 3.73 1.87
N GLY A 26 -5.82 4.86 1.61
CA GLY A 26 -5.17 5.64 2.64
C GLY A 26 -3.67 5.40 2.53
N GLN A 27 -2.88 6.29 3.07
CA GLN A 27 -1.59 6.59 2.49
C GLN A 27 -0.60 5.41 2.62
N VAL A 28 0.27 5.22 1.62
CA VAL A 28 1.42 4.31 1.74
C VAL A 28 2.62 5.19 2.02
N LEU A 29 3.28 4.95 3.15
CA LEU A 29 4.45 5.71 3.56
C LEU A 29 5.63 4.77 3.78
N LEU A 30 6.76 5.08 3.15
CA LEU A 30 8.04 4.48 3.45
C LEU A 30 8.85 5.49 4.27
N ARG A 31 9.08 5.18 5.55
CA ARG A 31 9.89 6.01 6.46
C ARG A 31 10.82 5.12 7.28
N ASN A 32 12.07 5.55 7.47
CA ASN A 32 13.06 4.88 8.33
C ASN A 32 13.18 3.37 8.03
N GLY A 33 13.20 3.00 6.74
CA GLY A 33 13.27 1.59 6.32
C GLY A 33 12.02 0.73 6.65
N ARG A 34 10.89 1.36 6.94
CA ARG A 34 9.61 0.69 7.23
C ARG A 34 8.51 1.19 6.30
N LEU A 35 7.78 0.25 5.71
CA LEU A 35 6.57 0.54 4.95
C LEU A 35 5.38 0.52 5.89
N VAL A 36 4.56 1.55 5.82
CA VAL A 36 3.37 1.75 6.65
C VAL A 36 2.17 1.99 5.74
N LEU A 37 1.12 1.22 5.97
CA LEU A 37 -0.20 1.41 5.38
C LEU A 37 -1.04 2.24 6.35
N LEU A 38 -1.52 3.38 5.89
CA LEU A 38 -2.33 4.30 6.66
C LEU A 38 -3.76 4.33 6.11
N THR A 39 -4.72 4.75 6.92
CA THR A 39 -6.03 5.19 6.43
C THR A 39 -5.89 6.54 5.72
N SER A 40 -6.95 7.02 5.06
CA SER A 40 -6.95 8.37 4.47
C SER A 40 -6.76 9.49 5.50
N ARG A 41 -6.96 9.18 6.78
CA ARG A 41 -6.80 10.08 7.94
C ARG A 41 -5.41 9.96 8.59
N GLY A 42 -4.48 9.19 8.02
CA GLY A 42 -3.13 9.01 8.57
C GLY A 42 -3.03 8.00 9.73
N VAL A 43 -4.09 7.27 10.05
CA VAL A 43 -4.07 6.22 11.10
C VAL A 43 -3.45 4.94 10.56
N GLU A 44 -2.49 4.35 11.29
CA GLU A 44 -1.84 3.10 10.88
C GLU A 44 -2.81 1.91 10.84
N ILE A 45 -2.73 1.15 9.74
CA ILE A 45 -3.46 -0.10 9.52
C ILE A 45 -2.52 -1.28 9.73
N ASP A 46 -1.35 -1.23 9.09
CA ASP A 46 -0.30 -2.24 9.20
C ASP A 46 1.04 -1.62 8.80
N GLY A 47 2.14 -2.21 9.23
CA GLY A 47 3.46 -1.79 8.83
C GLY A 47 4.53 -2.86 9.06
N ALA A 48 5.53 -2.87 8.19
CA ALA A 48 6.60 -3.86 8.22
C ALA A 48 7.92 -3.26 7.71
N PRO A 49 9.07 -3.69 8.23
CA PRO A 49 10.36 -3.26 7.71
C PRO A 49 10.50 -3.72 6.24
N VAL A 50 11.08 -2.88 5.39
CA VAL A 50 11.08 -3.07 3.92
C VAL A 50 11.66 -4.42 3.50
N HIS A 51 12.64 -4.95 4.22
CA HIS A 51 13.24 -6.25 3.96
C HIS A 51 12.30 -7.44 4.22
N ARG A 52 11.24 -7.25 5.01
CA ARG A 52 10.15 -8.24 5.20
C ARG A 52 8.97 -8.01 4.26
N VAL A 53 8.89 -6.84 3.62
CA VAL A 53 7.81 -6.53 2.70
C VAL A 53 8.07 -7.21 1.37
N ARG A 54 7.12 -8.04 0.91
CA ARG A 54 7.16 -8.57 -0.45
C ARG A 54 6.31 -7.70 -1.35
N VAL A 55 6.93 -7.11 -2.37
CA VAL A 55 6.27 -6.28 -3.37
C VAL A 55 6.24 -7.02 -4.70
N ARG A 56 5.07 -7.07 -5.34
CA ARG A 56 4.88 -7.63 -6.69
C ARG A 56 3.97 -6.73 -7.49
N GLU A 57 4.41 -6.32 -8.67
CA GLU A 57 3.50 -5.70 -9.63
C GLU A 57 2.49 -6.72 -10.15
N SER A 58 1.27 -6.27 -10.39
CA SER A 58 0.17 -7.11 -10.85
C SER A 58 -0.77 -6.27 -11.71
N LEU A 59 -1.42 -6.91 -12.68
CA LEU A 59 -2.54 -6.32 -13.40
C LEU A 59 -3.84 -6.79 -12.76
N ARG A 60 -4.77 -5.89 -12.45
CA ARG A 60 -6.12 -6.24 -11.98
C ARG A 60 -7.13 -5.46 -12.78
N ALA A 61 -8.05 -6.16 -13.46
CA ALA A 61 -9.09 -5.55 -14.30
C ALA A 61 -8.53 -4.50 -15.29
N GLY A 62 -7.40 -4.81 -15.94
CA GLY A 62 -6.74 -3.91 -16.90
C GLY A 62 -6.00 -2.71 -16.31
N ARG A 63 -5.93 -2.59 -14.98
CA ARG A 63 -5.19 -1.51 -14.27
C ARG A 63 -3.91 -2.04 -13.66
N ARG A 64 -2.87 -1.21 -13.65
CA ARG A 64 -1.63 -1.50 -12.94
C ARG A 64 -1.88 -1.38 -11.44
N CYS A 65 -1.59 -2.45 -10.72
CA CYS A 65 -1.70 -2.52 -9.28
C CYS A 65 -0.40 -3.04 -8.69
N VAL A 66 -0.21 -2.80 -7.41
CA VAL A 66 0.90 -3.36 -6.65
C VAL A 66 0.34 -4.21 -5.52
N ARG A 67 0.83 -5.44 -5.42
CA ARG A 67 0.53 -6.32 -4.30
C ARG A 67 1.66 -6.23 -3.28
N PHE A 68 1.29 -5.95 -2.05
CA PHE A 68 2.17 -5.95 -0.89
C PHE A 68 1.83 -7.14 0.01
N VAL A 69 2.85 -7.76 0.59
CA VAL A 69 2.69 -8.68 1.71
C VAL A 69 3.41 -8.10 2.91
N LEU A 70 2.65 -7.71 3.93
CA LEU A 70 3.14 -7.20 5.21
C LEU A 70 2.70 -8.16 6.29
N ASN A 71 3.63 -8.60 7.14
CA ASN A 71 3.31 -9.46 8.30
C ASN A 71 2.43 -10.68 7.96
N GLY A 72 2.53 -11.22 6.74
CA GLY A 72 1.69 -12.33 6.25
C GLY A 72 0.31 -11.94 5.70
N SER A 73 -0.09 -10.68 5.82
CA SER A 73 -1.29 -10.09 5.23
C SER A 73 -1.02 -9.59 3.82
N ARG A 74 -1.91 -9.93 2.88
CA ARG A 74 -1.82 -9.52 1.48
C ARG A 74 -2.67 -8.29 1.24
N TYR A 75 -2.07 -7.25 0.68
CA TYR A 75 -2.71 -6.00 0.33
C TYR A 75 -2.54 -5.76 -1.16
N VAL A 76 -3.61 -5.35 -1.84
CA VAL A 76 -3.55 -4.90 -3.23
C VAL A 76 -3.82 -3.41 -3.23
N VAL A 77 -2.87 -2.66 -3.76
CA VAL A 77 -2.95 -1.22 -3.97
C VAL A 77 -3.20 -0.98 -5.44
N ASP A 78 -4.32 -0.33 -5.75
CA ASP A 78 -4.54 0.20 -7.09
C ASP A 78 -3.70 1.48 -7.24
N LEU A 79 -2.76 1.46 -8.19
CA LEU A 79 -2.07 2.67 -8.64
C LEU A 79 -2.97 3.39 -9.66
N GLY A 80 -4.22 3.65 -9.29
CA GLY A 80 -5.06 4.58 -10.06
C GLY A 80 -4.30 5.90 -10.19
N ARG A 81 -4.50 6.64 -11.30
CA ARG A 81 -3.84 7.90 -11.69
C ARG A 81 -3.51 8.82 -10.49
N GLY A 82 -2.42 8.53 -9.81
CA GLY A 82 -1.90 9.22 -8.66
C GLY A 82 -0.48 9.63 -8.99
N PRO A 83 0.00 10.76 -8.45
CA PRO A 83 1.32 11.27 -8.80
C PRO A 83 2.35 10.16 -8.58
N GLY A 84 3.20 9.95 -9.59
CA GLY A 84 4.37 9.10 -9.44
C GLY A 84 5.20 9.54 -8.23
N PRO A 85 6.17 8.72 -7.78
CA PRO A 85 7.00 9.03 -6.62
C PRO A 85 7.44 10.48 -6.66
N SER A 86 6.94 11.31 -5.72
CA SER A 86 7.41 12.68 -5.58
C SER A 86 8.85 12.57 -5.08
N ALA A 87 9.80 12.87 -5.98
CA ALA A 87 11.24 12.73 -5.80
C ALA A 87 11.84 13.76 -4.83
#